data_AF-A0A957WSU5-F1
#
_entry.id   AF-A0A957WSU5-F1
#
_cell.length_a   1.000
_cell.length_b   1.000
_cell.length_c   1.000
_cell.angle_alpha   90.00
_cell.angle_beta   90.00
_cell.angle_gamma   90.00
#
_symmetry.space_group_name_H-M   'P 1'
#
loop_
_entity.id
_entity.type
_entity.pdbx_description
1 polymer ?
#
loop_
_entity_poly.entity_id
_entity_poly.type
_entity_poly.pdbx_seq_one_letter_code
_entity_poly.pdbx_strand_id
1 'polypeptide(L)' 'GLGERGGEINQIYRNAFDRIVLEGEDIQTVLDEEGANLQALFDETGAPCWSPDPPSDGPCQVE' A
#
# COMPACT_ATOMS: atom_id res chain seq x y z
N GLY A 1 13.99 -5.85 -5.70
CA GLY A 1 12.53 -6.01 -5.76
C GLY A 1 12.04 -6.66 -4.48
N LEU A 2 10.77 -6.53 -4.12
CA LEU A 2 10.19 -6.88 -2.80
C LEU A 2 10.21 -8.37 -2.41
N GLY A 3 10.85 -9.24 -3.20
CA GLY A 3 11.00 -10.66 -2.86
C GLY A 3 9.66 -11.32 -2.53
N GLU A 4 9.66 -12.14 -1.47
CA GLU A 4 8.50 -12.89 -0.96
C GLU A 4 7.29 -12.00 -0.61
N ARG A 5 7.53 -10.73 -0.24
CA ARG A 5 6.48 -9.79 0.18
C ARG A 5 5.90 -8.95 -0.97
N GLY A 6 6.37 -9.16 -2.20
CA GLY A 6 5.69 -8.63 -3.38
C GLY A 6 4.26 -9.16 -3.55
N GLY A 7 3.95 -10.33 -2.95
CA GLY A 7 2.60 -10.86 -2.89
C GLY A 7 1.65 -9.99 -2.06
N GLU A 8 2.11 -9.48 -0.91
CA GLU A 8 1.31 -8.71 0.04
C GLU A 8 0.93 -7.34 -0.54
N ILE A 9 1.85 -6.66 -1.22
CA ILE A 9 1.51 -5.40 -1.92
C ILE A 9 0.46 -5.63 -3.02
N ASN A 10 0.62 -6.69 -3.82
CA ASN A 10 -0.37 -7.02 -4.85
C ASN A 10 -1.74 -7.35 -4.25
N GLN A 11 -1.79 -7.91 -3.04
CA GLN A 11 -3.04 -8.19 -2.35
C GLN A 11 -3.75 -6.88 -1.97
N ILE A 12 -3.04 -5.91 -1.38
CA ILE A 12 -3.59 -4.59 -0.99
C ILE A 12 -4.24 -3.90 -2.20
N TYR A 13 -3.55 -3.85 -3.35
CA TYR A 13 -4.10 -3.24 -4.56
C TYR A 13 -5.33 -3.99 -5.12
N ARG A 14 -5.34 -5.32 -5.06
CA ARG A 14 -6.50 -6.12 -5.50
C ARG A 14 -7.69 -5.92 -4.58
N ASN A 15 -7.48 -5.89 -3.27
CA ASN A 15 -8.53 -5.63 -2.29
C ASN A 15 -9.17 -4.26 -2.53
N ALA A 16 -8.35 -3.20 -2.71
CA ALA A 16 -8.86 -1.87 -3.02
C ALA A 16 -9.72 -1.88 -4.31
N PHE A 17 -9.25 -2.55 -5.37
CA PHE A 17 -9.99 -2.68 -6.61
C PHE A 17 -11.32 -3.42 -6.43
N ASP A 18 -11.31 -4.58 -5.78
CA ASP A 18 -12.51 -5.40 -5.61
C ASP A 18 -13.56 -4.63 -4.79
N ARG A 19 -13.16 -4.06 -3.66
CA ARG A 19 -14.04 -3.29 -2.76
C ARG A 19 -14.64 -2.06 -3.43
N ILE A 20 -13.84 -1.29 -4.17
CA ILE A 20 -14.32 -0.06 -4.83
C ILE A 20 -15.11 -0.38 -6.10
N VAL A 21 -14.52 -1.17 -7.00
CA VAL A 21 -15.03 -1.31 -8.38
C VAL A 21 -16.09 -2.40 -8.47
N LEU A 22 -15.92 -3.51 -7.74
CA LEU A 22 -16.84 -4.65 -7.82
C LEU A 22 -17.93 -4.57 -6.75
N GLU A 23 -17.60 -4.13 -5.54
CA GLU A 23 -18.53 -4.12 -4.40
C GLU A 23 -19.18 -2.74 -4.16
N GLY A 24 -18.62 -1.67 -4.73
CA GLY A 24 -19.19 -0.33 -4.66
C GLY A 24 -19.06 0.34 -3.30
N GLU A 25 -18.05 -0.04 -2.52
CA GLU A 25 -17.72 0.62 -1.25
C GLU A 25 -17.28 2.09 -1.45
N ASP A 26 -17.32 2.87 -0.37
CA ASP A 26 -16.86 4.25 -0.39
C ASP A 26 -15.35 4.32 -0.67
N ILE A 27 -14.99 5.10 -1.69
CA ILE A 27 -13.62 5.15 -2.21
C ILE A 27 -12.63 5.63 -1.15
N GLN A 28 -12.95 6.72 -0.44
CA GLN A 28 -12.02 7.30 0.53
C GLN A 28 -11.81 6.35 1.71
N THR A 29 -12.89 5.75 2.20
CA THR A 29 -12.83 4.74 3.27
C THR A 29 -11.92 3.57 2.89
N VAL A 30 -12.09 2.99 1.70
CA VAL A 30 -11.26 1.86 1.24
C VAL A 30 -9.80 2.29 1.08
N LEU A 31 -9.54 3.46 0.49
CA LEU A 31 -8.18 3.96 0.29
C LEU A 31 -7.46 4.26 1.61
N ASP A 32 -8.15 4.81 2.61
CA ASP A 32 -7.59 5.06 3.94
C ASP A 32 -7.21 3.75 4.64
N GLU A 33 -8.07 2.73 4.57
CA GLU A 33 -7.84 1.43 5.18
C GLU A 33 -6.70 0.65 4.51
N GLU A 34 -6.71 0.56 3.17
CA GLU A 34 -5.67 -0.13 2.42
C GLU A 34 -4.34 0.65 2.43
N GLY A 35 -4.39 1.98 2.51
CA GLY A 35 -3.23 2.84 2.75
C GLY A 35 -2.57 2.57 4.11
N ALA A 36 -3.36 2.40 5.17
CA ALA A 36 -2.85 2.01 6.48
C ALA A 36 -2.18 0.62 6.47
N ASN A 37 -2.76 -0.35 5.74
CA ASN A 37 -2.15 -1.67 5.55
C ASN A 37 -0.81 -1.57 4.81
N LEU A 38 -0.75 -0.73 3.78
CA LEU A 38 0.48 -0.49 3.02
C LEU A 38 1.56 0.17 3.88
N GLN A 39 1.18 1.17 4.70
CA GLN A 39 2.10 1.82 5.63
C GLN A 39 2.68 0.82 6.62
N ALA A 40 1.85 -0.03 7.22
CA ALA A 40 2.30 -1.05 8.16
C ALA A 40 3.34 -2.00 7.52
N LEU A 41 3.12 -2.39 6.26
CA LEU A 41 4.07 -3.21 5.53
C LEU A 41 5.41 -2.47 5.28
N PHE A 42 5.38 -1.19 4.93
CA PHE A 42 6.60 -0.40 4.80
C PHE A 42 7.34 -0.27 6.13
N ASP A 43 6.63 -0.01 7.23
CA ASP A 43 7.20 0.10 8.57
C ASP A 43 7.88 -1.22 9.01
N GLU A 44 7.21 -2.36 8.78
CA GLU A 44 7.76 -3.69 9.10
C GLU A 44 9.01 -4.04 8.29
N THR A 45 9.02 -3.66 7.01
CA THR A 45 10.09 -4.04 6.08
C THR A 45 11.24 -3.05 6.03
N GLY A 46 11.03 -1.82 6.51
CA GLY A 46 11.98 -0.72 6.31
C GLY A 46 12.12 -0.32 4.85
N ALA A 47 11.13 -0.61 4.00
CA ALA A 47 11.22 -0.36 2.57
C ALA A 47 11.28 1.15 2.29
N PRO A 48 12.30 1.64 1.56
CA PRO A 48 12.39 3.06 1.21
C PRO A 48 11.35 3.40 0.13
N CYS A 49 11.01 4.68 0.02
CA CYS A 49 10.17 5.16 -1.09
C CYS A 49 10.80 4.86 -2.44
N TRP A 50 9.93 4.62 -3.42
CA TRP A 50 10.33 4.30 -4.78
C TRP A 50 10.03 5.45 -5.71
N SER A 51 10.94 5.68 -6.65
CA SER A 51 10.76 6.69 -7.68
C SER A 51 9.43 6.48 -8.42
N PRO A 52 8.64 7.55 -8.66
CA PRO A 52 9.01 8.97 -8.63
C PRO A 52 8.95 9.66 -7.26
N ASP A 53 8.59 8.95 -6.19
CA ASP A 53 8.43 9.56 -4.88
C ASP A 53 9.78 10.02 -4.31
N PRO A 54 9.81 11.11 -3.52
CA PRO A 54 11.02 11.56 -2.85
C PRO A 54 11.65 10.43 -2.01
N PRO A 55 12.99 10.31 -2.00
CA PRO A 55 13.65 9.30 -1.19
C PRO A 55 13.38 9.54 0.30
N SER A 56 13.14 8.45 1.03
CA SER A 56 12.94 8.46 2.48
C SER A 56 14.22 8.03 3.22
N ASP A 57 14.46 8.62 4.40
CA ASP A 57 15.54 8.21 5.32
C ASP A 57 15.19 6.97 6.16
N GLY A 58 14.05 6.32 5.87
CA GLY A 58 13.48 5.18 6.57
C GLY A 58 12.34 4.55 5.76
N PRO A 59 11.40 3.83 6.41
CA PRO A 59 10.18 3.33 5.75
C PRO A 59 9.49 4.43 4.93
N CYS A 60 9.02 4.09 3.73
CA CYS A 60 8.23 5.02 2.94
C CYS A 60 6.95 5.42 3.70
N GLN A 61 6.55 6.68 3.58
CA GLN A 61 5.34 7.21 4.18
C GLN A 61 4.27 7.35 3.09
N VAL A 62 3.12 6.70 3.27
CA VAL A 62 1.96 6.78 2.39
C VAL A 62 1.22 8.09 2.67
N GLU A 63 0.93 8.87 1.63
CA GLU A 63 0.21 10.16 1.67
C GLU A 63 -1.07 10.14 0.84
#